data_AF-A0A353N159-F1
#
_entry.id   AF-A0A353N159-F1
#
_cell.length_a   1.000
_cell.length_b   1.000
_cell.length_c   1.000
_cell.angle_alpha   90.00
_cell.angle_beta   90.00
_cell.angle_gamma   90.00
#
_symmetry.space_group_name_H-M   'P 1'
#
loop_
_entity.id
_entity.type
_entity.pdbx_description
1 polymer ?
#
loop_
_entity_poly.entity_id
_entity_poly.type
_entity_poly.pdbx_seq_one_letter_code
_entity_poly.pdbx_strand_id
1 'polypeptide(L)'
;NKGLTGKEATEILGQVGITVNKNMIPFDPEKPMVTSGIRLGTPALTTRGMKEKEMSLVADAIDAALTYRGERAVMDRVASTVKDLAGSFPLYPEMERGYFSR
;
A
#
# COMPACT_ATOMS: atom_id res chain seq x y z
N ASN A 1 13.38 -3.76 12.51
CA ASN A 1 12.10 -4.48 12.66
C ASN A 1 11.16 -3.55 13.46
N LYS A 2 9.92 -3.33 13.01
CA LYS A 2 8.95 -2.42 13.66
C LYS A 2 8.02 -3.12 14.67
N GLY A 3 8.23 -4.42 14.92
CA GLY A 3 7.47 -5.19 15.91
C GLY A 3 6.01 -5.43 15.54
N LEU A 4 5.69 -5.44 14.25
CA LEU A 4 4.35 -5.65 13.72
C LEU A 4 4.20 -7.04 13.14
N THR A 5 3.05 -7.66 13.37
CA THR A 5 2.63 -8.86 12.66
C THR A 5 2.24 -8.53 11.21
N GLY A 6 2.21 -9.55 10.35
CA GLY A 6 1.74 -9.41 8.97
C GLY A 6 0.28 -8.96 8.89
N LYS A 7 -0.56 -9.43 9.82
CA LYS A 7 -1.95 -9.00 9.99
C LYS A 7 -2.03 -7.51 10.29
N GLU A 8 -1.35 -7.03 11.34
CA GLU A 8 -1.36 -5.61 11.71
C GLU A 8 -0.82 -4.72 10.59
N ALA A 9 0.29 -5.12 9.96
CA ALA A 9 0.86 -4.37 8.85
C ALA A 9 -0.13 -4.25 7.67
N THR A 10 -0.86 -5.34 7.35
CA THR A 10 -1.89 -5.32 6.30
C THR A 10 -3.04 -4.38 6.66
N GLU A 11 -3.51 -4.41 7.91
CA GLU A 11 -4.60 -3.55 8.38
C GLU A 11 -4.21 -2.07 8.38
N ILE A 12 -3.02 -1.73 8.86
CA ILE A 12 -2.49 -0.36 8.88
C ILE A 12 -2.34 0.19 7.46
N LEU A 13 -1.73 -0.57 6.56
CA LEU A 13 -1.54 -0.15 5.17
C LEU A 13 -2.87 0.01 4.43
N GLY A 14 -3.86 -0.84 4.73
CA GLY A 14 -5.21 -0.71 4.19
C GLY A 14 -5.89 0.61 4.55
N GLN A 15 -5.64 1.16 5.74
CA GLN A 15 -6.21 2.45 6.17
C GLN A 15 -5.73 3.64 5.32
N VAL A 16 -4.56 3.52 4.69
CA VAL A 16 -4.00 4.58 3.83
C VAL A 16 -4.12 4.25 2.33
N GLY A 17 -4.90 3.24 1.97
CA GLY A 17 -5.15 2.87 0.58
C GLY A 17 -4.06 2.01 -0.07
N ILE A 18 -3.18 1.38 0.73
CA ILE A 18 -2.15 0.46 0.25
C ILE A 18 -2.57 -0.99 0.53
N THR A 19 -2.85 -1.74 -0.53
CA THR A 19 -3.26 -3.15 -0.41
C THR A 19 -2.05 -4.07 -0.49
N VAL A 20 -1.83 -4.88 0.55
CA VAL A 20 -0.81 -5.92 0.61
C VAL A 20 -1.39 -7.23 1.12
N ASN A 21 -0.60 -8.30 1.09
CA ASN A 21 -0.99 -9.60 1.64
C ASN A 21 -0.07 -9.98 2.81
N LYS A 22 -0.66 -10.30 3.97
CA LYS A 22 0.06 -10.99 5.05
C LYS A 22 0.58 -12.33 4.54
N ASN A 23 1.84 -12.63 4.80
CA ASN A 23 2.52 -13.82 4.29
C ASN A 23 3.46 -14.39 5.35
N MET A 24 3.56 -15.71 5.41
CA MET A 24 4.50 -16.36 6.32
C MET A 24 5.94 -16.12 5.89
N ILE A 25 6.85 -16.10 6.86
CA ILE A 25 8.30 -16.11 6.63
C ILE A 25 8.89 -17.49 6.99
N PRO A 26 10.12 -17.83 6.55
CA PRO A 26 10.78 -19.04 7.02
C PRO A 26 10.87 -19.06 8.55
N PHE A 27 10.49 -20.18 9.17
CA PHE A 27 10.42 -20.33 10.63
C PHE A 27 9.55 -19.25 11.32
N ASP A 28 8.41 -18.90 10.72
CA ASP A 28 7.51 -17.86 11.23
C ASP A 28 7.16 -18.09 12.71
N PRO A 29 7.48 -17.14 13.62
CA PRO A 29 7.13 -17.26 15.04
C PRO A 29 5.61 -17.08 15.29
N GLU A 30 4.88 -16.51 14.33
CA GLU A 30 3.45 -16.23 14.45
C GLU A 30 2.57 -17.31 13.83
N LYS A 31 1.30 -17.35 14.23
CA LYS A 31 0.32 -18.32 13.71
C LYS A 31 0.00 -18.07 12.24
N PRO A 32 -0.40 -19.09 11.46
CA PRO A 32 -0.72 -18.93 10.02
C PRO A 32 -1.75 -17.84 9.68
N MET A 33 -2.68 -17.54 10.60
CA MET A 33 -3.70 -16.50 10.41
C MET A 33 -3.22 -15.07 10.72
N VAL A 34 -2.03 -14.94 11.32
CA VAL A 34 -1.43 -13.67 11.79
C VAL A 34 -0.20 -13.33 10.95
N THR A 35 0.73 -14.29 10.83
CA THR A 35 2.03 -14.22 10.12
C THR A 35 2.97 -13.12 10.62
N SER A 36 4.27 -13.23 10.32
CA SER A 36 5.27 -12.21 10.70
C SER A 36 5.74 -11.32 9.55
N GLY A 37 5.19 -11.49 8.34
CA GLY A 37 5.58 -10.74 7.17
C GLY A 37 4.43 -10.32 6.27
N ILE A 38 4.77 -9.49 5.28
CA ILE A 38 3.91 -9.10 4.17
C ILE A 38 4.62 -9.38 2.84
N ARG A 39 3.85 -9.62 1.78
CA ARG A 39 4.34 -9.77 0.41
C ARG A 39 3.94 -8.56 -0.42
N LEU A 40 4.92 -7.99 -1.12
CA LEU A 40 4.74 -6.88 -2.05
C LEU A 40 4.91 -7.38 -3.49
N GLY A 41 4.11 -6.86 -4.41
CA GLY A 41 4.19 -7.16 -5.83
C GLY A 41 4.07 -5.88 -6.65
N THR A 42 5.03 -5.64 -7.53
CA THR A 42 5.05 -4.49 -8.44
C THR A 42 4.17 -4.60 -9.69
N PRO A 43 3.78 -5.80 -10.22
CA PRO A 43 3.07 -5.89 -11.50
C PRO A 43 1.83 -5.01 -11.64
N ALA A 44 0.99 -4.93 -10.61
CA ALA A 44 -0.23 -4.11 -10.65
C ALA A 44 0.07 -2.62 -10.83
N LEU A 45 1.19 -2.13 -10.28
CA LEU A 45 1.60 -0.73 -10.39
C LEU A 45 2.34 -0.47 -11.71
N THR A 46 3.21 -1.37 -12.13
CA THR A 46 3.98 -1.21 -13.37
C THR A 46 3.10 -1.35 -14.62
N THR A 47 2.06 -2.18 -14.59
CA THR A 47 1.03 -2.23 -15.66
C THR A 47 0.26 -0.91 -15.78
N ARG A 48 0.13 -0.14 -14.69
CA ARG A 48 -0.48 1.21 -14.70
C ARG A 48 0.51 2.31 -15.13
N GLY A 49 1.77 1.96 -15.42
CA GLY A 49 2.78 2.88 -15.93
C GLY A 49 3.77 3.43 -14.89
N MET A 50 3.64 3.05 -13.62
CA MET A 50 4.58 3.47 -12.57
C MET A 50 5.99 2.91 -12.80
N LYS A 51 7.00 3.69 -12.47
CA LYS A 51 8.43 3.38 -12.63
C LYS A 51 9.17 3.51 -11.29
N GLU A 52 10.50 3.47 -11.33
CA GLU A 52 11.37 3.44 -10.16
C GLU A 52 11.13 4.63 -9.22
N LYS A 53 10.88 5.82 -9.78
CA LYS A 53 10.60 7.04 -8.99
C LYS A 53 9.32 6.89 -8.17
N GLU A 54 8.27 6.36 -8.76
CA GLU A 54 7.01 6.11 -8.05
C GLU A 54 7.15 4.98 -7.04
N MET A 55 7.98 3.95 -7.33
CA MET A 55 8.25 2.88 -6.36
C MET A 55 8.92 3.42 -5.09
N SER A 56 9.80 4.42 -5.20
CA SER A 56 10.38 5.09 -4.03
C SER A 56 9.29 5.77 -3.18
N LEU A 57 8.35 6.49 -3.81
CA LEU A 57 7.23 7.12 -3.10
C LEU A 57 6.32 6.09 -2.42
N VAL A 58 6.07 4.96 -3.07
CA VAL A 58 5.31 3.86 -2.47
C VAL A 58 6.05 3.28 -1.26
N ALA A 59 7.37 3.11 -1.35
CA ALA A 59 8.18 2.62 -0.23
C ALA A 59 8.15 3.60 0.96
N ASP A 60 8.27 4.90 0.70
CA ASP A 60 8.20 5.94 1.74
C ASP A 60 6.82 5.98 2.41
N ALA A 61 5.74 5.84 1.63
CA ALA A 61 4.38 5.76 2.15
C ALA A 61 4.17 4.52 3.04
N ILE A 62 4.69 3.36 2.62
CA ILE A 62 4.67 2.13 3.42
C ILE A 62 5.43 2.33 4.74
N ASP A 63 6.65 2.87 4.68
CA ASP A 63 7.46 3.06 5.88
C ASP A 63 6.81 4.04 6.85
N ALA A 64 6.29 5.17 6.35
CA ALA A 64 5.62 6.18 7.17
C ALA A 64 4.38 5.59 7.88
N ALA A 65 3.50 4.90 7.16
CA ALA A 65 2.30 4.32 7.74
C ALA A 65 2.63 3.29 8.84
N LEU A 66 3.59 2.40 8.58
CA LEU A 66 4.00 1.37 9.55
C LEU A 66 4.80 1.95 10.73
N THR A 67 5.52 3.06 10.55
CA THR A 67 6.27 3.72 11.62
C THR A 67 5.36 4.48 12.57
N TYR A 68 4.54 5.39 12.03
CA TYR A 68 3.78 6.35 12.83
C TYR A 68 2.40 5.85 13.22
N ARG A 69 1.97 4.69 12.70
CA ARG A 69 0.81 3.87 13.10
C ARG A 69 -0.15 4.53 14.12
N GLY A 70 -1.32 4.97 13.66
CA GLY A 70 -2.33 5.59 14.53
C GLY A 70 -2.12 7.08 14.80
N GLU A 71 -0.97 7.67 14.43
CA GLU A 71 -0.82 9.12 14.37
C GLU A 71 -1.63 9.70 13.21
N ARG A 72 -2.86 10.14 13.53
CA ARG A 72 -3.86 10.56 12.55
C ARG A 72 -3.34 11.53 11.49
N ALA A 73 -2.58 12.55 11.89
CA ALA A 73 -2.06 13.55 10.96
C ALA A 73 -1.11 12.95 9.91
N VAL A 74 -0.29 11.98 10.31
CA VAL A 74 0.60 11.26 9.38
C VAL A 74 -0.21 10.32 8.50
N MET A 75 -1.15 9.57 9.08
CA MET A 75 -2.01 8.64 8.34
C MET A 75 -2.83 9.36 7.25
N ASP A 76 -3.44 10.51 7.59
CA ASP A 76 -4.21 11.33 6.66
C ASP A 76 -3.33 11.87 5.53
N ARG A 77 -2.10 12.30 5.84
CA ARG A 77 -1.11 12.74 4.83
C ARG A 77 -0.73 11.59 3.90
N VAL A 78 -0.39 10.42 4.45
CA VAL A 78 -0.01 9.26 3.64
C VAL A 78 -1.17 8.83 2.74
N ALA A 79 -2.39 8.77 3.27
CA ALA A 79 -3.59 8.46 2.48
C ALA A 79 -3.79 9.45 1.32
N SER A 80 -3.59 10.75 1.55
CA SER A 80 -3.64 11.77 0.49
C SER A 80 -2.57 11.50 -0.58
N THR A 81 -1.31 11.31 -0.18
CA THR A 81 -0.21 11.03 -1.11
C THR A 81 -0.49 9.79 -1.95
N VAL A 82 -0.97 8.70 -1.34
CA VAL A 82 -1.31 7.45 -2.04
C VAL A 82 -2.45 7.67 -3.03
N LYS A 83 -3.47 8.43 -2.65
CA LYS A 83 -4.59 8.78 -3.52
C LYS A 83 -4.15 9.61 -4.73
N ASP A 84 -3.34 10.64 -4.51
CA ASP A 84 -2.84 11.53 -5.57
C ASP A 84 -1.91 10.77 -6.54
N LEU A 85 -1.05 9.91 -6.00
CA LEU A 85 -0.21 9.02 -6.80
C LEU A 85 -1.07 8.07 -7.64
N ALA A 86 -2.05 7.40 -7.03
CA ALA A 86 -2.95 6.50 -7.76
C ALA A 86 -3.77 7.24 -8.85
N GLY A 87 -4.22 8.46 -8.57
CA GLY A 87 -4.98 9.29 -9.51
C GLY A 87 -4.16 9.73 -10.72
N SER A 88 -2.85 9.84 -10.59
CA SER A 88 -1.94 10.16 -11.71
C SER A 88 -1.71 8.97 -12.66
N PHE A 89 -2.12 7.76 -12.28
CA PHE A 89 -1.97 6.52 -13.06
C PHE A 89 -3.30 5.76 -13.12
N PRO A 90 -4.32 6.28 -13.84
CA PRO A 90 -5.66 5.69 -13.87
C PRO A 90 -5.66 4.25 -14.43
N LEU A 91 -6.46 3.38 -13.81
CA LEU A 91 -6.53 1.95 -14.18
C LEU A 91 -7.24 1.72 -15.52
N TYR A 92 -8.29 2.51 -15.79
CA TYR A 92 -9.09 2.44 -17.02
C TYR A 92 -9.32 3.85 -17.58
N PRO A 93 -8.32 4.47 -18.23
CA PRO A 93 -8.44 5.83 -18.77
C PRO A 93 -9.60 5.99 -19.75
N GLU A 94 -9.95 4.90 -20.44
CA GLU A 94 -11.02 4.86 -21.43
C GLU A 94 -12.42 4.90 -20.79
N MET A 95 -12.56 4.29 -19.61
CA MET A 95 -13.82 4.30 -18.85
C MET A 95 -14.06 5.65 -18.17
N GLU A 96 -13.01 6.33 -17.69
CA GLU A 96 -13.14 7.67 -17.11
C GLU A 96 -13.70 8.68 -18.12
N ARG A 97 -13.24 8.64 -19.38
CA ARG A 97 -13.77 9.52 -20.45
C ARG A 97 -15.23 9.23 -20.78
N GLY A 98 -15.66 7.97 -20.70
CA GLY A 98 -17.03 7.54 -21.06
C GLY A 98 -18.07 7.76 -19.95
N TYR A 99 -17.68 7.66 -18.68
CA TYR A 99 -18.59 7.81 -17.54
C TYR A 99 -18.92 9.27 -17.19
N PHE A 100 -17.99 10.20 -17.41
CA PHE A 100 -18.19 11.63 -17.12
C PHE A 100 -18.58 12.48 -18.34
N SER A 101 -18.68 11.87 -19.53
CA SER A 101 -19.19 12.51 -20.76
C SER A 101 -20.68 12.23 -21.03
N ARG A 102 -21.37 11.58 -20.09
CA ARG A 102 -22.84 11.47 -20.03
C ARG A 102 -23.35 12.21 -18.80
#